data_AF-A0A2U1KIR6-F1
#
_entry.id   AF-A0A2U1KIR6-F1
#
_cell.length_a   1.000
_cell.length_b   1.000
_cell.length_c   1.000
_cell.angle_alpha   90.00
_cell.angle_beta   90.00
_cell.angle_gamma   90.00
#
_symmetry.space_group_name_H-M   'P 1'
#
loop_
_entity.id
_entity.type
_entity.pdbx_description
1 polymer ?
#
loop_
_entity_poly.entity_id
_entity_poly.type
_entity_poly.pdbx_seq_one_letter_code
_entity_poly.pdbx_strand_id
1 'polypeptide(L)'
;MASSSSHNVNEIEEVSWSYNMATEFKIFVNNRITQDKGCLIRYVEERNELRKKVEASQDLISVSEPMGQLKKKTRAIIGCMVETQKRDRNRINLLTALIDDIIDGIRKMEGQAKLMEVHEQASSDED
;
A
#
# COMPACT_ATOMS: atom_id res chain seq x y z
N MET A 1 37.68 40.39 -33.69
CA MET A 1 37.66 39.63 -32.43
C MET A 1 36.49 38.66 -32.52
N ALA A 2 36.77 37.38 -32.68
CA ALA A 2 35.73 36.36 -32.65
C ALA A 2 35.36 36.15 -31.18
N SER A 3 34.14 36.52 -30.81
CA SER A 3 33.59 36.15 -29.51
C SER A 3 33.21 34.68 -29.61
N SER A 4 34.06 33.81 -29.06
CA SER A 4 33.73 32.39 -28.91
C SER A 4 32.56 32.28 -27.95
N SER A 5 31.35 32.27 -28.51
CA SER A 5 30.16 31.72 -27.88
C SER A 5 30.34 30.20 -27.81
N SER A 6 31.17 29.72 -26.88
CA SER A 6 31.06 28.35 -26.40
C SER A 6 29.83 28.29 -25.47
N HIS A 7 28.64 28.42 -26.03
CA HIS A 7 27.46 27.93 -25.32
C HIS A 7 27.66 26.42 -25.21
N ASN A 8 27.82 26.00 -23.97
CA ASN A 8 28.38 24.76 -23.52
C ASN A 8 27.48 23.59 -23.98
N VAL A 9 27.85 22.93 -25.08
CA VAL A 9 27.14 21.74 -25.59
C VAL A 9 27.03 20.65 -24.52
N ASN A 10 28.01 20.57 -23.61
CA ASN A 10 27.97 19.62 -22.51
C ASN A 10 26.92 19.99 -21.46
N GLU A 11 26.70 21.28 -21.16
CA GLU A 11 25.59 21.74 -20.30
C GLU A 11 24.24 21.42 -20.95
N ILE A 12 24.07 21.65 -22.25
CA ILE A 12 22.83 21.34 -22.97
C ILE A 12 22.56 19.83 -22.95
N GLU A 13 23.59 19.01 -23.15
CA GLU A 13 23.49 17.55 -23.11
C GLU A 13 23.17 17.07 -21.68
N GLU A 14 23.85 17.58 -20.66
CA GLU A 14 23.64 17.21 -19.24
C GLU A 14 22.24 17.60 -18.74
N VAL A 15 21.74 18.79 -19.10
CA VAL A 15 20.37 19.24 -18.80
C VAL A 15 19.34 18.35 -19.52
N SER A 16 19.58 17.98 -20.77
CA SER A 16 18.66 17.11 -21.53
C SER A 16 18.58 15.69 -20.96
N TRP A 17 19.69 15.14 -20.47
CA TRP A 17 19.74 13.83 -19.81
C TRP A 17 19.07 13.88 -18.43
N SER A 18 19.31 14.94 -17.65
CA SER A 18 18.68 15.18 -16.35
C SER A 18 17.15 15.26 -16.46
N TYR A 19 16.65 16.02 -17.44
CA TYR A 19 15.21 16.15 -17.71
C TYR A 19 14.56 14.82 -18.13
N ASN A 20 15.23 14.05 -18.99
CA ASN A 20 14.72 12.75 -19.43
C ASN A 20 14.67 11.75 -18.26
N MET A 21 15.70 11.72 -17.42
CA MET A 21 15.74 10.88 -16.21
C MET A 21 14.66 11.27 -15.18
N ALA A 22 14.41 12.56 -14.98
CA ALA A 22 13.35 13.04 -14.10
C ALA A 22 11.96 12.61 -14.61
N THR A 23 11.73 12.71 -15.92
CA THR A 23 10.48 12.27 -16.54
C THR A 23 10.27 10.76 -16.36
N GLU A 24 11.29 9.93 -16.63
CA GLU A 24 11.22 8.48 -16.44
C GLU A 24 10.98 8.10 -14.97
N PHE A 25 11.63 8.77 -14.03
CA PHE A 25 11.41 8.53 -12.60
C PHE A 25 9.98 8.86 -12.17
N LYS A 26 9.39 9.98 -12.64
CA LYS A 26 7.98 10.31 -12.37
C LYS A 26 7.04 9.24 -12.90
N ILE A 27 7.25 8.78 -14.13
CA ILE A 27 6.45 7.70 -14.73
C ILE A 27 6.56 6.42 -13.88
N PHE A 28 7.78 6.03 -13.50
CA PHE A 28 8.02 4.86 -12.66
C PHE A 28 7.29 4.96 -11.31
N VAL A 29 7.43 6.09 -10.62
CA VAL A 29 6.79 6.32 -9.32
C VAL A 29 5.26 6.30 -9.44
N ASN A 30 4.70 6.98 -10.43
CA ASN A 30 3.25 7.02 -10.65
C ASN A 30 2.67 5.65 -10.99
N ASN A 31 3.38 4.84 -11.78
CA ASN A 31 2.99 3.47 -12.09
C ASN A 31 2.97 2.61 -10.83
N ARG A 32 4.01 2.71 -9.98
CA ARG A 32 4.06 2.01 -8.69
C ARG A 32 2.93 2.42 -7.76
N ILE A 33 2.71 3.72 -7.56
CA ILE A 33 1.62 4.23 -6.73
C ILE A 33 0.26 3.71 -7.23
N THR A 34 0.06 3.68 -8.54
CA THR A 34 -1.19 3.19 -9.15
C THR A 34 -1.39 1.70 -8.86
N GLN A 35 -0.34 0.89 -9.02
CA GLN A 35 -0.37 -0.54 -8.70
C GLN A 35 -0.67 -0.76 -7.21
N ASP A 36 0.02 -0.05 -6.32
CA ASP A 36 -0.15 -0.17 -4.88
C ASP A 36 -1.56 0.25 -4.43
N LYS A 37 -2.12 1.32 -5.00
CA LYS A 37 -3.53 1.73 -4.78
C LYS A 37 -4.51 0.63 -5.23
N GLY A 38 -4.24 -0.04 -6.35
CA GLY A 38 -5.03 -1.18 -6.82
C GLY A 38 -4.98 -2.37 -5.85
N CYS A 39 -3.80 -2.71 -5.34
CA CYS A 39 -3.62 -3.73 -4.31
C CYS A 39 -4.35 -3.37 -3.00
N LEU A 40 -4.25 -2.09 -2.59
CA LEU A 40 -4.88 -1.58 -1.37
C LEU A 40 -6.40 -1.81 -1.37
N ILE A 41 -7.09 -1.48 -2.47
CA ILE A 41 -8.53 -1.69 -2.60
C ILE A 41 -8.88 -3.16 -2.34
N ARG A 42 -8.19 -4.08 -3.01
CA ARG A 42 -8.43 -5.52 -2.88
C ARG A 42 -8.20 -6.03 -1.46
N TYR A 43 -7.13 -5.61 -0.80
CA TYR A 43 -6.84 -6.04 0.57
C TYR A 43 -7.81 -5.46 1.60
N VAL A 44 -8.25 -4.21 1.41
CA VAL A 44 -9.27 -3.59 2.26
C VAL A 44 -10.60 -4.34 2.13
N GLU A 45 -11.01 -4.68 0.92
CA GLU A 45 -12.21 -5.49 0.66
C GLU A 45 -12.10 -6.88 1.30
N GLU A 46 -11.01 -7.62 1.07
CA GLU A 46 -10.79 -8.94 1.68
C GLU A 46 -10.85 -8.89 3.21
N ARG A 47 -10.17 -7.90 3.81
CA ARG A 47 -10.17 -7.71 5.27
C ARG A 47 -11.59 -7.43 5.79
N ASN A 48 -12.37 -6.62 5.10
CA ASN A 48 -13.72 -6.26 5.51
C ASN A 48 -14.67 -7.46 5.43
N GLU A 49 -14.61 -8.25 4.36
CA GLU A 49 -15.38 -9.49 4.25
C GLU A 49 -15.00 -10.50 5.33
N LEU A 50 -13.69 -10.62 5.63
CA LEU A 50 -13.23 -11.51 6.69
C LEU A 50 -13.69 -11.05 8.08
N ARG A 51 -13.73 -9.74 8.34
CA ARG A 51 -14.30 -9.17 9.57
C ARG A 51 -15.77 -9.54 9.74
N LYS A 52 -16.60 -9.38 8.70
CA LYS A 52 -18.02 -9.78 8.72
C LYS A 52 -18.18 -11.27 9.05
N LYS A 53 -17.35 -12.13 8.45
CA LYS A 53 -17.36 -13.58 8.73
C LYS A 53 -17.00 -13.89 10.19
N VAL A 54 -15.98 -13.22 10.73
CA VAL A 54 -15.57 -13.39 12.13
C VAL A 54 -16.69 -12.95 13.08
N GLU A 55 -17.33 -11.81 12.82
CA GLU A 55 -18.46 -11.29 13.60
C GLU A 55 -19.64 -12.27 13.60
N ALA A 56 -20.07 -12.72 12.41
CA ALA A 56 -21.14 -13.73 12.29
C ALA A 56 -20.82 -15.05 13.02
N SER A 57 -19.55 -15.49 12.98
CA SER A 57 -19.14 -16.69 13.73
C SER A 57 -19.09 -16.48 15.24
N GLN A 58 -18.82 -15.26 15.71
CA GLN A 58 -18.78 -14.93 17.14
C GLN A 58 -20.17 -15.04 17.76
N ASP A 59 -21.19 -14.54 17.06
CA ASP A 59 -22.59 -14.66 17.49
C ASP A 59 -23.03 -16.11 17.60
N LEU A 60 -22.62 -16.95 16.63
CA LEU A 60 -22.96 -18.37 16.66
C LEU A 60 -22.27 -19.12 17.81
N ILE A 61 -21.01 -18.78 18.11
CA ILE A 61 -20.25 -19.37 19.23
C ILE A 61 -20.85 -18.93 20.57
N SER A 62 -21.14 -17.64 20.74
CA SER A 62 -21.64 -17.07 22.01
C SER A 62 -23.02 -17.59 22.40
N VAL A 63 -23.89 -17.87 21.42
CA VAL A 63 -25.21 -18.49 21.65
C VAL A 63 -25.08 -19.97 22.03
N SER A 64 -24.01 -20.63 21.60
CA SER A 64 -23.81 -22.07 21.81
C SER A 64 -23.10 -22.39 23.15
N GLU A 65 -22.35 -21.45 23.70
CA GLU A 65 -21.51 -21.63 24.91
C GLU A 65 -22.27 -21.84 26.25
N PRO A 66 -23.44 -21.22 26.50
CA PRO A 66 -24.15 -21.34 27.79
C PRO A 66 -24.79 -22.72 28.05
N MET A 67 -24.84 -23.61 27.05
CA MET A 67 -25.53 -24.90 27.20
C MET A 67 -24.67 -25.92 27.96
N GLY A 68 -24.79 -25.91 29.29
CA GLY A 68 -24.07 -26.80 30.22
C GLY A 68 -24.24 -28.32 30.00
N GLN A 69 -25.01 -28.76 29.00
CA GLN A 69 -25.20 -30.16 28.62
C GLN A 69 -24.93 -30.44 27.13
N LEU A 70 -24.00 -29.71 26.50
CA LEU A 70 -23.60 -30.03 25.15
C LEU A 70 -22.97 -31.42 25.04
N LYS A 71 -23.51 -32.25 24.13
CA LYS A 71 -22.93 -33.55 23.76
C LYS A 71 -21.48 -33.36 23.29
N LYS A 72 -20.62 -34.36 23.53
CA LYS A 72 -19.19 -34.35 23.16
C LYS A 72 -18.94 -33.89 21.71
N LYS A 73 -19.78 -34.35 20.77
CA LYS A 73 -19.71 -33.96 19.36
C LYS A 73 -19.93 -32.45 19.15
N THR A 74 -20.91 -31.85 19.83
CA THR A 74 -21.19 -30.42 19.72
C THR A 74 -20.05 -29.58 20.29
N ARG A 75 -19.45 -30.01 21.41
CA ARG A 75 -18.27 -29.35 21.98
C ARG A 75 -17.08 -29.36 21.02
N ALA A 76 -16.83 -30.49 20.35
CA ALA A 76 -15.78 -30.59 19.34
C ALA A 76 -16.02 -29.67 18.14
N ILE A 77 -17.28 -29.54 17.69
CA ILE A 77 -17.67 -28.61 16.61
C ILE A 77 -17.38 -27.16 17.03
N ILE A 78 -17.82 -26.74 18.23
CA ILE A 78 -17.56 -25.39 18.75
C ILE A 78 -16.06 -25.13 18.85
N GLY A 79 -15.28 -26.09 19.36
CA GLY A 79 -13.82 -25.96 19.41
C GLY A 79 -13.20 -25.73 18.03
N CYS A 80 -13.64 -26.45 17.00
CA CYS A 80 -13.19 -26.24 15.62
C CYS A 80 -13.55 -24.84 15.09
N MET A 81 -14.74 -24.34 15.44
CA MET A 81 -15.18 -23.00 15.07
C MET A 81 -14.33 -21.91 15.74
N VAL A 82 -14.03 -22.05 17.04
CA VAL A 82 -13.15 -21.13 17.79
C VAL A 82 -11.77 -21.07 17.16
N GLU A 83 -11.15 -22.21 16.85
CA GLU A 83 -9.83 -22.24 16.20
C GLU A 83 -9.87 -21.64 14.78
N THR A 84 -10.95 -21.85 14.04
CA THR A 84 -11.14 -21.23 12.72
C THR A 84 -11.27 -19.72 12.84
N GLN A 85 -12.07 -19.23 13.78
CA GLN A 85 -12.22 -17.81 14.05
C GLN A 85 -10.90 -17.16 14.47
N LYS A 86 -10.09 -17.85 15.29
CA LYS A 86 -8.75 -17.40 15.68
C LYS A 86 -7.83 -17.23 14.45
N ARG A 87 -7.84 -18.18 13.52
CA ARG A 87 -7.10 -18.05 12.25
C ARG A 87 -7.59 -16.89 11.41
N ASP A 88 -8.90 -16.70 11.30
CA ASP A 88 -9.47 -15.59 10.53
C ASP A 88 -9.10 -14.23 11.17
N ARG A 89 -9.08 -14.12 12.50
CA ARG A 89 -8.56 -12.93 13.22
C ARG A 89 -7.08 -12.67 12.92
N ASN A 90 -6.25 -13.72 12.93
CA ASN A 90 -4.83 -13.56 12.60
C ASN A 90 -4.63 -13.06 11.16
N ARG A 91 -5.43 -13.55 10.22
CA ARG A 91 -5.43 -13.06 8.83
C ARG A 91 -5.87 -11.60 8.73
N ILE A 92 -6.89 -11.18 9.48
CA ILE A 92 -7.30 -9.77 9.57
C ILE A 92 -6.14 -8.90 10.05
N ASN A 93 -5.39 -9.34 11.07
CA ASN A 93 -4.24 -8.60 11.59
C ASN A 93 -3.13 -8.47 10.55
N LEU A 94 -2.82 -9.56 9.83
CA LEU A 94 -1.83 -9.54 8.75
C LEU A 94 -2.25 -8.60 7.62
N LEU A 95 -3.50 -8.68 7.15
CA LEU A 95 -4.03 -7.77 6.12
C LEU A 95 -3.98 -6.31 6.59
N THR A 96 -4.23 -6.05 7.87
CA THR A 96 -4.15 -4.69 8.43
C THR A 96 -2.73 -4.16 8.37
N ALA A 97 -1.74 -4.94 8.82
CA ALA A 97 -0.33 -4.55 8.73
C ALA A 97 0.12 -4.31 7.29
N LEU A 98 -0.24 -5.20 6.36
CA LEU A 98 0.08 -5.03 4.93
C LEU A 98 -0.55 -3.77 4.32
N ILE A 99 -1.81 -3.47 4.69
CA ILE A 99 -2.50 -2.26 4.27
C ILE A 99 -1.75 -1.01 4.75
N ASP A 100 -1.34 -0.99 6.02
CA ASP A 100 -0.62 0.13 6.60
C ASP A 100 0.76 0.33 5.93
N ASP A 101 1.50 -0.76 5.70
CA ASP A 101 2.78 -0.74 5.00
C ASP A 101 2.65 -0.18 3.56
N ILE A 102 1.61 -0.58 2.83
CA ILE A 102 1.34 -0.09 1.47
C ILE A 102 0.99 1.41 1.52
N ILE A 103 0.16 1.84 2.46
CA ILE A 103 -0.19 3.26 2.61
C ILE A 103 1.06 4.10 2.89
N ASP A 104 1.93 3.65 3.77
CA ASP A 104 3.17 4.36 4.09
C ASP A 104 4.16 4.34 2.91
N GLY A 105 4.22 3.25 2.15
CA GLY A 105 4.98 3.16 0.89
C GLY A 105 4.50 4.19 -0.14
N ILE A 106 3.19 4.28 -0.36
CA ILE A 106 2.58 5.27 -1.26
C ILE A 106 2.93 6.69 -0.79
N ARG A 107 2.76 7.01 0.49
CA ARG A 107 3.09 8.35 1.04
C ARG A 107 4.54 8.73 0.82
N LYS A 108 5.47 7.80 1.01
CA LYS A 108 6.91 8.03 0.76
C LYS A 108 7.17 8.31 -0.72
N MET A 109 6.58 7.53 -1.61
CA MET A 109 6.73 7.71 -3.06
C MET A 109 6.11 9.04 -3.53
N GLU A 110 4.93 9.41 -3.03
CA GLU A 110 4.31 10.72 -3.31
C GLU A 110 5.17 11.88 -2.80
N GLY A 111 5.85 11.72 -1.66
CA GLY A 111 6.83 12.68 -1.15
C GLY A 111 8.05 12.82 -2.06
N GLN A 112 8.59 11.71 -2.56
CA GLN A 112 9.72 11.72 -3.50
C GLN A 112 9.37 12.40 -4.82
N ALA A 113 8.18 12.13 -5.37
CA ALA A 113 7.71 12.79 -6.59
C ALA A 113 7.63 14.32 -6.41
N LYS A 114 7.08 14.80 -5.28
CA LYS A 114 6.98 16.23 -4.98
C LYS A 114 8.34 16.92 -4.82
N LEU A 115 9.31 16.28 -4.16
CA LEU A 115 10.65 16.86 -4.02
C LEU A 115 11.31 17.07 -5.39
N MET A 116 11.07 16.16 -6.33
CA MET A 116 11.63 16.29 -7.68
C MET A 116 10.95 17.39 -8.50
N GLU A 117 9.64 17.61 -8.32
CA GLU A 117 8.94 18.76 -8.92
C GLU A 117 9.48 20.11 -8.41
N VAL A 118 9.80 20.21 -7.12
CA VAL A 118 10.39 21.44 -6.53
C VAL A 118 11.80 21.69 -7.08
N HIS A 119 12.60 20.64 -7.27
CA HIS A 119 13.94 20.78 -7.85
C HIS A 119 13.89 21.24 -9.32
N GLU A 120 12.92 20.77 -10.11
CA GLU A 120 12.73 21.24 -11.49
C GLU A 120 12.32 22.73 -11.54
N GLN A 121 11.47 23.19 -10.62
CA GLN A 121 11.06 24.60 -10.54
C GLN A 121 12.21 25.52 -10.11
N ALA A 122 12.96 25.14 -9.09
CA ALA A 122 14.11 25.93 -8.63
C ALA A 122 15.23 26.01 -9.69
N SER A 123 15.45 24.94 -10.46
CA SER A 123 16.39 24.95 -11.58
C SER A 123 15.93 25.81 -12.76
N SER A 124 14.63 26.08 -12.90
CA SER A 124 14.08 26.91 -13.97
C SER A 124 14.04 28.41 -13.62
N ASP A 125 14.18 28.77 -12.35
CA ASP A 125 14.16 30.16 -11.86
C ASP A 125 15.57 30.78 -11.73
N GLU A 126 16.63 29.98 -11.89
CA GLU A 126 18.04 30.41 -11.83
C GLU A 126 18.70 30.66 -13.21
N ASP A 127 17.96 30.46 -14.31
CA ASP A 127 18.34 30.80 -15.70
C ASP A 127 17.69 32.11 -16.19
#